data_AF-L7U022-F1
#
_entry.id   AF-L7U022-F1
#
_cell.length_a   1.000
_cell.length_b   1.000
_cell.length_c   1.000
_cell.angle_alpha   90.00
_cell.angle_beta   90.00
_cell.angle_gamma   90.00
#
_symmetry.space_group_name_H-M   'P 1'
#
loop_
_entity.id
_entity.type
_entity.pdbx_description
1 polymer ?
#
loop_
_entity_poly.entity_id
_entity_poly.type
_entity_poly.pdbx_seq_one_letter_code
_entity_poly.pdbx_strand_id
1 'polypeptide(L)'
;MMLTRVLRAPTVLGALVLFAVFLVLHLLGGRQYVGILSGTIATDRMGFFFGVAYALSWFAAVLLAPILLLAGVAEASLHGRRSVKRS
;
A
#
# COMPACT_ATOMS: atom_id res chain seq x y z
N MET A 1 -18.88 -16.28 7.36
CA MET A 1 -17.85 -16.00 6.33
C MET A 1 -17.19 -14.64 6.63
N MET A 2 -16.14 -14.64 7.46
CA MET A 2 -15.49 -13.41 7.96
C MET A 2 -14.41 -12.92 6.99
N LEU A 3 -13.67 -13.85 6.36
CA LEU A 3 -12.63 -13.57 5.36
C LEU A 3 -13.16 -12.79 4.15
N THR A 4 -14.34 -13.14 3.64
CA THR A 4 -14.96 -12.44 2.50
C THR A 4 -15.41 -11.03 2.81
N ARG A 5 -15.67 -10.68 4.08
CA ARG A 5 -15.95 -9.30 4.49
C ARG A 5 -14.69 -8.46 4.58
N VAL A 6 -13.62 -9.03 5.13
CA VAL A 6 -12.30 -8.37 5.22
C VAL A 6 -11.78 -8.03 3.82
N LEU A 7 -11.81 -8.97 2.88
CA LEU A 7 -11.34 -8.75 1.50
C LEU A 7 -12.18 -7.74 0.70
N ARG A 8 -13.42 -7.48 1.12
CA ARG A 8 -14.30 -6.47 0.50
C ARG A 8 -14.23 -5.11 1.18
N ALA A 9 -13.52 -4.98 2.30
CA ALA A 9 -13.36 -3.70 2.97
C ALA A 9 -12.51 -2.77 2.07
N PRO A 10 -12.95 -1.54 1.81
CA PRO A 10 -12.24 -0.62 0.93
C PRO A 10 -10.84 -0.28 1.46
N THR A 11 -10.66 -0.31 2.78
CA THR A 11 -9.38 -0.13 3.48
C THR A 11 -8.40 -1.27 3.16
N VAL A 12 -8.85 -2.53 3.24
CA VAL A 12 -8.02 -3.69 2.87
C VAL A 12 -7.67 -3.67 1.38
N LEU A 13 -8.63 -3.35 0.51
CA LEU A 13 -8.38 -3.22 -0.91
C LEU A 13 -7.34 -2.11 -1.19
N GLY A 14 -7.45 -0.97 -0.52
CA GLY A 14 -6.48 0.11 -0.59
C GLY A 14 -5.06 -0.33 -0.18
N ALA A 15 -4.94 -1.09 0.92
CA ALA A 15 -3.65 -1.65 1.35
C ALA A 15 -3.04 -2.58 0.28
N LEU A 16 -3.85 -3.46 -0.29
CA LEU A 16 -3.43 -4.39 -1.35
C LEU A 16 -3.00 -3.65 -2.62
N VAL A 17 -3.72 -2.60 -3.02
CA VAL A 17 -3.37 -1.77 -4.18
C VAL A 17 -2.04 -1.05 -3.97
N LEU A 18 -1.83 -0.43 -2.81
CA LEU A 18 -0.56 0.23 -2.50
C LEU A 18 0.62 -0.74 -2.56
N PHE A 19 0.46 -1.92 -1.96
CA PHE A 19 1.48 -2.96 -1.99
C PHE A 19 1.74 -3.48 -3.41
N ALA A 20 0.68 -3.70 -4.20
CA ALA A 20 0.80 -4.15 -5.58
C ALA A 20 1.51 -3.13 -6.48
N VAL A 21 1.18 -1.83 -6.35
CA VAL A 21 1.85 -0.75 -7.08
C VAL A 21 3.34 -0.71 -6.73
N PHE A 22 3.67 -0.74 -5.43
CA PHE A 22 5.06 -0.79 -4.99
C PHE A 22 5.78 -2.03 -5.53
N LEU A 23 5.15 -3.21 -5.47
CA LEU A 23 5.73 -4.46 -5.95
C LEU A 23 6.04 -4.40 -7.45
N VAL A 24 5.11 -3.89 -8.27
CA VAL A 24 5.34 -3.70 -9.71
C VAL A 24 6.53 -2.78 -9.97
N LEU A 25 6.58 -1.62 -9.30
CA LEU A 25 7.70 -0.69 -9.44
C LEU A 25 9.03 -1.29 -8.96
N HIS A 26 8.99 -2.13 -7.93
CA HIS A 26 10.16 -2.84 -7.41
C HIS A 26 10.69 -3.88 -8.39
N LEU A 27 9.80 -4.68 -8.97
CA LEU A 27 10.16 -5.71 -9.97
C LEU A 27 10.67 -5.09 -11.27
N LEU A 28 10.16 -3.90 -11.64
CA LEU A 28 10.68 -3.11 -12.77
C LEU A 28 12.03 -2.44 -12.46
N GLY A 29 12.61 -2.66 -11.29
CA GLY A 29 13.93 -2.15 -10.92
C GLY A 29 13.93 -0.71 -10.41
N GLY A 30 12.79 -0.16 -10.00
CA GLY A 30 12.65 1.25 -9.59
C GLY A 30 13.64 1.72 -8.51
N ARG A 31 14.16 0.79 -7.70
CA ARG A 31 15.21 1.04 -6.71
C ARG A 31 16.47 1.69 -7.29
N GLN A 32 16.79 1.43 -8.56
CA GLN A 32 18.01 1.96 -9.20
C GLN A 32 17.98 3.48 -9.39
N TYR A 33 16.77 4.05 -9.44
CA TYR A 33 16.57 5.49 -9.65
C TYR A 33 16.48 6.29 -8.35
N VAL A 34 16.51 5.66 -7.17
CA VAL A 34 16.37 6.35 -5.87
C VAL A 34 17.61 7.17 -5.51
N GLY A 35 18.79 6.84 -6.05
CA GLY A 35 20.02 7.63 -5.87
C GLY A 35 19.97 9.04 -6.47
N ILE A 36 18.89 9.38 -7.18
CA ILE A 36 18.60 10.76 -7.57
C ILE A 36 18.23 11.64 -6.37
N LEU A 37 17.61 11.06 -5.34
CA LEU A 37 17.14 11.80 -4.17
C LEU A 37 18.32 12.32 -3.32
N SER A 38 19.49 11.70 -3.44
CA SER A 38 20.74 12.18 -2.86
C SER A 38 21.48 13.19 -3.73
N GLY A 39 21.02 13.48 -4.94
CA GLY A 39 21.69 14.37 -5.89
C GLY A 39 23.02 13.84 -6.44
N THR A 40 23.33 12.57 -6.18
CA THR A 40 24.63 11.95 -6.51
C THR A 40 24.65 11.25 -7.87
N ILE A 41 23.51 11.11 -8.54
CA ILE A 41 23.38 10.42 -9.83
C ILE A 41 22.68 11.35 -10.84
N ALA A 42 23.31 11.55 -11.99
CA ALA A 42 22.68 12.18 -13.14
C ALA A 42 21.72 11.18 -13.80
N THR A 43 20.47 11.58 -14.02
CA THR A 43 19.47 10.77 -14.72
C THR A 43 18.62 11.65 -15.63
N ASP A 44 18.02 11.02 -16.63
CA ASP A 44 17.03 11.66 -17.48
C ASP A 44 15.70 11.91 -16.74
N ARG A 45 14.79 12.64 -17.40
CA ARG A 45 13.48 13.00 -16.84
C ARG A 45 12.65 11.75 -16.47
N MET A 46 12.76 10.68 -17.24
CA MET A 46 12.01 9.45 -16.99
C MET A 46 12.51 8.75 -15.73
N GLY A 47 13.83 8.63 -15.55
CA GLY A 47 14.43 8.10 -14.33
C GLY A 47 14.09 8.93 -13.08
N PHE A 48 14.03 10.26 -13.19
CA PHE A 48 13.53 11.12 -12.09
C PHE A 48 12.12 10.72 -11.67
N PHE A 49 11.19 10.66 -12.62
CA PHE A 49 9.80 10.30 -12.33
C PHE A 49 9.70 8.91 -11.71
N PHE A 50 10.42 7.94 -12.25
CA PHE A 50 10.40 6.56 -11.78
C PHE A 50 10.98 6.42 -10.36
N GLY A 51 12.08 7.14 -10.06
CA GLY A 51 12.69 7.16 -8.74
C GLY A 51 11.78 7.78 -7.67
N VAL A 52 11.16 8.92 -7.98
CA VAL A 52 10.20 9.57 -7.07
C VAL A 52 8.95 8.71 -6.87
N ALA A 53 8.37 8.17 -7.94
CA ALA A 53 7.21 7.28 -7.86
C ALA A 53 7.51 6.03 -7.03
N TYR A 54 8.68 5.41 -7.24
CA TYR A 54 9.14 4.28 -6.44
C TYR A 54 9.27 4.65 -4.97
N ALA A 55 9.94 5.76 -4.63
CA ALA A 55 10.11 6.19 -3.25
C ALA A 55 8.77 6.46 -2.55
N LEU A 56 7.85 7.19 -3.20
CA LEU A 56 6.52 7.47 -2.66
C LEU A 56 5.71 6.18 -2.47
N SER A 57 5.74 5.26 -3.44
CA SER A 57 5.05 3.98 -3.33
C SER A 57 5.62 3.12 -2.19
N TRP A 58 6.94 3.15 -1.98
CA TRP A 58 7.59 2.46 -0.87
C TRP A 58 7.12 3.03 0.47
N PHE A 59 7.14 4.37 0.64
CA PHE A 59 6.62 5.00 1.85
C PHE A 59 5.15 4.67 2.11
N ALA A 60 4.32 4.69 1.07
CA ALA A 60 2.91 4.34 1.19
C ALA A 60 2.72 2.85 1.56
N ALA A 61 3.50 1.95 0.96
CA ALA A 61 3.44 0.53 1.28
C ALA A 61 3.94 0.22 2.70
N VAL A 62 4.98 0.90 3.18
CA VAL A 62 5.53 0.67 4.52
C VAL A 62 4.69 1.34 5.62
N LEU A 63 4.15 2.54 5.37
CA LEU A 63 3.44 3.32 6.39
C LEU A 63 1.92 3.15 6.30
N LEU A 64 1.32 3.39 5.12
CA LEU A 64 -0.14 3.41 4.97
C LEU A 64 -0.74 2.01 4.86
N ALA A 65 -0.14 1.11 4.09
CA ALA A 65 -0.70 -0.24 3.90
C ALA A 65 -0.95 -1.00 5.22
N PRO A 66 -0.04 -1.04 6.22
CA PRO A 66 -0.33 -1.71 7.48
C PRO A 66 -1.45 -1.02 8.28
N ILE A 67 -1.50 0.32 8.27
CA ILE A 67 -2.58 1.08 8.95
C ILE A 67 -3.94 0.71 8.33
N LEU A 68 -4.01 0.70 7.00
CA LEU A 68 -5.23 0.36 6.27
C LEU A 68 -5.65 -1.11 6.48
N LEU A 69 -4.69 -2.03 6.51
CA LEU A 69 -4.95 -3.44 6.80
C LEU A 69 -5.53 -3.62 8.21
N LEU A 70 -4.91 -2.98 9.21
CA LEU A 70 -5.39 -3.02 10.61
C LEU A 70 -6.77 -2.39 10.75
N ALA A 71 -7.01 -1.26 10.09
CA ALA A 71 -8.32 -0.60 10.08
C ALA A 71 -9.41 -1.53 9.52
N GLY A 72 -9.16 -2.18 8.38
CA GLY A 72 -10.13 -3.10 7.79
C GLY A 72 -10.39 -4.35 8.62
N VAL A 73 -9.36 -4.90 9.29
CA VAL A 73 -9.53 -6.02 10.24
C VAL A 73 -10.35 -5.58 11.46
N ALA A 74 -10.10 -4.39 11.99
CA ALA A 74 -10.86 -3.82 13.09
C ALA A 74 -12.33 -3.60 12.71
N GLU A 75 -12.59 -3.00 11.54
CA GLU A 75 -13.95 -2.79 11.01
C GLU A 75 -14.71 -4.11 10.88
N ALA A 76 -14.11 -5.14 10.28
CA ALA A 76 -14.74 -6.45 10.12
C ALA A 76 -15.08 -7.10 11.47
N SER A 77 -14.20 -6.94 12.46
CA SER A 77 -14.37 -7.48 13.82
C SER A 77 -15.49 -6.77 14.58
N LEU A 78 -15.61 -5.45 14.43
CA LEU A 78 -16.65 -4.64 15.08
C LEU A 78 -18.04 -4.88 14.48
N HIS A 79 -18.15 -5.05 13.16
CA HIS A 79 -19.42 -5.35 12.50
C HIS A 79 -19.97 -6.73 12.85
N GLY A 80 -19.10 -7.72 13.09
CA GLY A 80 -19.52 -9.04 13.57
C GLY A 80 -20.22 -8.98 14.93
N ARG A 81 -19.74 -8.13 15.85
CA ARG A 81 -20.29 -8.01 17.21
C ARG A 81 -21.64 -7.30 17.27
N ARG A 82 -21.88 -6.31 16.41
CA ARG A 82 -23.18 -5.60 16.35
C ARG A 82 -24.33 -6.48 15.86
N SER A 83 -24.04 -7.49 15.02
CA SER A 83 -25.05 -8.44 14.54
C SER A 83 -25.54 -9.40 15.62
N VAL A 84 -24.69 -9.75 16.60
CA VAL A 84 -25.02 -10.72 17.67
C VAL A 84 -25.86 -10.07 18.77
N LYS A 85 -25.69 -8.77 19.02
CA LYS A 85 -26.38 -8.07 20.11
C LYS A 85 -27.80 -7.59 19.75
N ARG A 86 -28.28 -7.87 18.53
CA ARG A 86 -29.59 -7.45 18.01
C ARG A 86 -30.58 -8.59 17.77
N SER A 87 -30.23 -9.84 18.09
CA SER A 87 -31.16 -10.97 18.18
C SER A 87 -31.47 -11.27 19.63
#